data_AF-D2U7N4-F1
#
_entry.id   AF-D2U7N4-F1
#
_cell.length_a   1.000
_cell.length_b   1.000
_cell.length_c   1.000
_cell.angle_alpha   90.00
_cell.angle_beta   90.00
_cell.angle_gamma   90.00
#
_symmetry.space_group_name_H-M   'P 1'
#
loop_
_entity.id
_entity.type
_entity.pdbx_description
1 polymer ?
#
loop_
_entity_poly.entity_id
_entity_poly.type
_entity_poly.pdbx_seq_one_letter_code
_entity_poly.pdbx_strand_id
1 'polypeptide(L)'
;EWNYDEFERTVIEEAEEQGFSRYEITVSLNESCMLKAVRVYMIFEKLNEAGEVAKTIPAAEVLETEDFGTDFQVCFLTKQPAEEIKELISGISEVENVEISAGAPLKTAEKTQAAEPVKEAP
;
A
#
# COMPACT_ATOMS: atom_id res chain seq x y z
N GLU A 1 -4.21 -10.57 -9.27
CA GLU A 1 -5.16 -10.42 -8.15
C GLU A 1 -4.36 -10.25 -6.86
N TRP A 2 -4.79 -9.35 -5.99
CA TRP A 2 -4.16 -9.15 -4.69
C TRP A 2 -4.48 -10.30 -3.75
N ASN A 3 -3.44 -10.84 -3.10
CA ASN A 3 -3.60 -11.82 -2.05
C ASN A 3 -2.94 -11.27 -0.77
N TYR A 4 -3.76 -11.10 0.26
CA TYR A 4 -3.34 -10.61 1.56
C TYR A 4 -3.33 -11.78 2.56
N ASP A 5 -2.23 -11.92 3.30
CA ASP A 5 -2.16 -12.86 4.42
C ASP A 5 -2.99 -12.37 5.63
N GLU A 6 -3.09 -13.17 6.69
CA GLU A 6 -3.92 -12.84 7.85
C GLU A 6 -3.47 -11.55 8.57
N PHE A 7 -2.17 -11.30 8.64
CA PHE A 7 -1.63 -10.10 9.27
C PHE A 7 -1.92 -8.87 8.41
N GLU A 8 -1.63 -8.95 7.11
CA GLU A 8 -1.91 -7.88 6.15
C GLU A 8 -3.41 -7.53 6.12
N ARG A 9 -4.29 -8.53 6.14
CA ARG A 9 -5.75 -8.32 6.20
C ARG A 9 -6.16 -7.59 7.46
N THR A 10 -5.65 -8.02 8.62
CA THR A 10 -5.97 -7.40 9.91
C THR A 10 -5.59 -5.92 9.90
N VAL A 11 -4.37 -5.59 9.46
CA VAL A 11 -3.89 -4.20 9.34
C VAL A 11 -4.78 -3.37 8.41
N ILE A 12 -5.14 -3.92 7.24
CA ILE A 12 -6.01 -3.22 6.28
C ILE A 12 -7.41 -2.99 6.86
N GLU A 13 -8.03 -4.02 7.45
CA GLU A 13 -9.38 -3.92 8.04
C GLU A 13 -9.41 -2.89 9.18
N GLU A 14 -8.41 -2.91 10.08
CA GLU A 14 -8.32 -1.95 11.18
C GLU A 14 -8.13 -0.51 10.68
N ALA A 15 -7.36 -0.31 9.60
CA ALA A 15 -7.18 1.01 9.00
C ALA A 15 -8.46 1.49 8.31
N GLU A 16 -9.16 0.63 7.57
CA GLU A 16 -10.45 0.95 6.94
C GLU A 16 -11.51 1.30 8.01
N GLU A 17 -11.56 0.58 9.14
CA GLU A 17 -12.42 0.90 10.30
C GLU A 17 -12.10 2.28 10.92
N GLN A 18 -10.85 2.74 10.82
CA GLN A 18 -10.39 4.07 11.26
C GLN A 18 -10.58 5.18 10.21
N GLY A 19 -11.24 4.85 9.09
CA GLY A 19 -11.57 5.78 8.02
C GLY A 19 -10.43 6.02 7.02
N PHE A 20 -9.44 5.14 6.96
CA PHE A 20 -8.49 5.12 5.84
C PHE A 20 -9.13 4.46 4.61
N SER A 21 -8.74 4.93 3.43
CA SER A 21 -9.03 4.28 2.16
C SER A 21 -7.85 3.41 1.76
N ARG A 22 -8.15 2.22 1.23
CA ARG A 22 -7.15 1.36 0.59
C ARG A 22 -7.08 1.62 -0.91
N TYR A 23 -5.88 1.89 -1.37
CA TYR A 23 -5.53 2.00 -2.77
C TYR A 23 -4.57 0.90 -3.19
N GLU A 24 -4.87 0.28 -4.32
CA GLU A 24 -3.99 -0.64 -5.03
C GLU A 24 -3.36 0.15 -6.18
N ILE A 25 -2.08 0.49 -5.99
CA ILE A 25 -1.31 1.39 -6.86
C ILE A 25 -0.36 0.55 -7.70
N THR A 26 -0.33 0.77 -9.00
CA THR A 26 0.72 0.27 -9.90
C THR A 26 1.57 1.44 -10.34
N VAL A 27 2.89 1.33 -10.16
CA VAL A 27 3.88 2.33 -10.56
C VAL A 27 4.79 1.73 -11.61
N SER A 28 4.91 2.42 -12.74
CA SER A 28 5.83 2.06 -13.82
C SER A 28 6.99 3.06 -13.82
N LEU A 29 8.21 2.57 -13.68
CA LEU A 29 9.42 3.36 -13.89
C LEU A 29 9.79 3.39 -15.37
N ASN A 30 10.46 4.45 -15.81
CA ASN A 30 11.00 4.53 -17.16
C ASN A 30 12.00 3.38 -17.42
N GLU A 31 11.98 2.79 -18.61
CA GLU A 31 12.91 1.71 -19.01
C GLU A 31 14.39 2.10 -18.89
N SER A 32 14.69 3.40 -19.00
CA SER A 32 16.04 3.96 -18.88
C SER A 32 16.46 4.27 -17.44
N CYS A 33 15.62 3.94 -16.44
CA CYS A 33 15.92 4.22 -15.04
C CYS A 33 17.10 3.39 -14.54
N MET A 34 18.22 4.06 -14.24
CA MET A 34 19.48 3.43 -13.86
C MET A 34 19.54 3.01 -12.39
N LEU A 35 18.80 3.68 -11.51
CA LEU A 35 18.84 3.50 -10.06
C LEU A 35 17.41 3.29 -9.52
N LYS A 36 16.81 2.15 -9.87
CA LYS A 36 15.44 1.79 -9.52
C LYS A 36 15.24 1.73 -8.01
N ALA A 37 16.17 1.15 -7.25
CA ALA A 37 16.04 1.07 -5.80
C ALA A 37 15.97 2.45 -5.15
N VAL A 38 16.76 3.41 -5.65
CA VAL A 38 16.71 4.82 -5.20
C VAL A 38 15.36 5.45 -5.52
N ARG A 39 14.78 5.16 -6.68
CA ARG A 39 13.45 5.67 -7.05
C ARG A 39 12.34 5.05 -6.23
N VAL A 40 12.38 3.73 -6.00
CA VAL A 40 11.44 3.06 -5.10
C VAL A 40 11.52 3.67 -3.70
N TYR A 41 12.74 3.87 -3.17
CA TYR A 41 12.94 4.51 -1.87
C TYR A 41 12.27 5.90 -1.81
N MET A 42 12.50 6.75 -2.80
CA MET A 42 11.90 8.09 -2.84
C MET A 42 10.37 8.05 -2.92
N ILE A 43 9.81 7.09 -3.68
CA ILE A 43 8.37 6.87 -3.76
C ILE A 43 7.83 6.44 -2.40
N PHE A 44 8.50 5.53 -1.70
CA PHE A 44 8.10 5.10 -0.37
C PHE A 44 8.21 6.20 0.68
N GLU A 45 9.25 7.04 0.64
CA GLU A 45 9.31 8.21 1.52
C GLU A 45 8.10 9.11 1.33
N LYS A 46 7.76 9.44 0.08
CA LYS A 46 6.59 10.28 -0.23
C LYS A 46 5.28 9.64 0.22
N LEU A 47 5.10 8.34 -0.04
CA LEU A 47 3.92 7.61 0.41
C LEU A 47 3.82 7.58 1.94
N ASN A 48 4.91 7.33 2.65
CA ASN A 48 4.93 7.28 4.12
C ASN A 48 4.69 8.66 4.78
N GLU A 49 4.94 9.76 4.07
CA GLU A 49 4.52 11.10 4.51
C GLU A 49 2.99 11.29 4.41
N ALA A 50 2.32 10.55 3.53
CA ALA A 50 0.89 10.69 3.20
C ALA A 50 0.00 9.56 3.76
N GLY A 51 0.57 8.50 4.31
CA GLY A 51 -0.15 7.29 4.73
C GLY A 51 0.78 6.15 5.08
N GLU A 52 0.31 4.92 4.88
CA GLU A 52 1.04 3.70 5.24
C GLU A 52 1.05 2.69 4.08
N VAL A 53 2.24 2.12 3.80
CA VAL A 53 2.39 1.02 2.84
C VAL A 53 2.14 -0.31 3.55
N ALA A 54 1.05 -0.98 3.21
CA ALA A 54 0.65 -2.26 3.82
C ALA A 54 1.27 -3.48 3.12
N LYS A 55 1.50 -3.40 1.80
CA LYS A 55 2.07 -4.50 1.00
C LYS A 55 2.70 -3.97 -0.27
N THR A 56 3.74 -4.65 -0.78
CA THR A 56 4.30 -4.39 -2.10
C THR A 56 4.37 -5.67 -2.93
N ILE A 57 4.29 -5.53 -4.25
CA ILE A 57 4.49 -6.63 -5.20
C ILE A 57 5.44 -6.17 -6.33
N PRO A 58 6.64 -6.74 -6.46
CA PRO A 58 7.25 -7.73 -5.56
C PRO A 58 7.51 -7.17 -4.14
N ALA A 59 7.92 -8.05 -3.23
CA ALA A 59 8.21 -7.68 -1.83
C ALA A 59 9.29 -6.58 -1.75
N ALA A 60 9.25 -5.77 -0.69
CA ALA A 60 10.14 -4.62 -0.55
C ALA A 60 11.62 -4.99 -0.69
N GLU A 61 12.05 -6.12 -0.11
CA GLU A 61 13.42 -6.65 -0.22
C GLU A 61 13.87 -6.89 -1.67
N VAL A 62 12.94 -7.28 -2.55
CA VAL A 62 13.20 -7.49 -4.00
C VAL A 62 13.32 -6.14 -4.70
N LEU A 63 12.50 -5.16 -4.32
CA LEU A 63 12.56 -3.81 -4.87
C LEU A 63 13.87 -3.10 -4.47
N GLU A 64 14.32 -3.30 -3.24
CA GLU A 64 15.58 -2.75 -2.70
C GLU A 64 16.82 -3.33 -3.40
N THR A 65 16.73 -4.57 -3.89
CA THR A 65 17.82 -5.24 -4.64
C THR A 65 17.72 -5.06 -6.15
N GLU A 66 16.73 -4.29 -6.64
CA GLU A 66 16.48 -4.02 -8.05
C GLU A 66 16.15 -5.27 -8.90
N ASP A 67 15.76 -6.37 -8.25
CA ASP A 67 15.45 -7.65 -8.93
C ASP A 67 14.00 -7.67 -9.45
N PHE A 68 13.65 -6.66 -10.24
CA PHE A 68 12.35 -6.53 -10.89
C PHE A 68 12.46 -5.82 -12.25
N GLY A 69 11.36 -5.85 -13.01
CA GLY A 69 11.23 -5.12 -14.28
C GLY A 69 11.15 -3.61 -14.06
N THR A 70 10.15 -2.99 -14.64
CA THR A 70 9.87 -1.55 -14.49
C THR A 70 8.70 -1.28 -13.56
N ASP A 71 7.84 -2.28 -13.38
CA ASP A 71 6.57 -2.14 -12.69
C ASP A 71 6.64 -2.78 -11.30
N PHE A 72 6.05 -2.08 -10.34
CA PHE A 72 5.76 -2.63 -9.03
C PHE A 72 4.43 -2.10 -8.52
N GLN A 73 3.87 -2.81 -7.56
CA GLN A 73 2.57 -2.48 -6.98
C GLN A 73 2.69 -2.22 -5.48
N VAL A 74 1.82 -1.34 -4.98
CA VAL A 74 1.76 -0.93 -3.59
C VAL A 74 0.32 -0.95 -3.11
N CYS A 75 0.04 -1.68 -2.04
CA CYS A 75 -1.18 -1.54 -1.26
C CYS A 75 -0.94 -0.42 -0.26
N PHE A 76 -1.67 0.68 -0.42
CA PHE A 76 -1.45 1.91 0.31
C PHE A 76 -2.71 2.32 1.07
N LEU A 77 -2.55 2.71 2.33
CA LEU A 77 -3.61 3.11 3.24
C LEU A 77 -3.47 4.60 3.52
N THR A 78 -4.48 5.40 3.18
CA THR A 78 -4.43 6.86 3.43
C THR A 78 -5.82 7.46 3.63
N LYS A 79 -5.87 8.63 4.27
CA LYS A 79 -7.07 9.48 4.34
C LYS A 79 -7.17 10.49 3.19
N GLN A 80 -6.12 10.58 2.35
CA GLN A 80 -6.09 11.47 1.20
C GLN A 80 -6.84 10.86 0.00
N PRO A 81 -7.40 11.69 -0.90
CA PRO A 81 -8.03 11.21 -2.12
C PRO A 81 -7.00 10.64 -3.11
N ALA A 82 -7.43 9.70 -3.94
CA ALA A 82 -6.57 9.03 -4.93
C ALA A 82 -5.86 10.00 -5.89
N GLU A 83 -6.50 11.13 -6.24
CA GLU A 83 -5.89 12.15 -7.12
C GLU A 83 -4.64 12.77 -6.49
N GLU A 84 -4.68 13.13 -5.21
CA GLU A 84 -3.52 13.68 -4.49
C GLU A 84 -2.37 12.67 -4.44
N ILE A 85 -2.67 11.38 -4.21
CA ILE A 85 -1.66 10.31 -4.20
C ILE A 85 -1.06 10.10 -5.60
N LYS A 86 -1.89 10.17 -6.64
CA LYS A 86 -1.41 10.05 -8.02
C LYS A 86 -0.47 11.20 -8.38
N GLU A 87 -0.83 12.44 -8.05
CA GLU A 87 0.02 13.61 -8.30
C GLU A 87 1.34 13.52 -7.51
N LEU A 88 1.27 13.09 -6.26
CA LEU A 88 2.44 12.91 -5.40
C LEU A 88 3.49 11.96 -6.01
N ILE A 89 3.05 10.78 -6.49
CA ILE A 89 3.94 9.79 -7.09
C ILE A 89 4.40 10.24 -8.48
N SER A 90 3.47 10.77 -9.30
CA SER A 90 3.77 11.19 -10.68
C SER A 90 4.75 12.38 -10.73
N GLY A 91 4.88 13.14 -9.66
CA GLY A 91 5.86 14.23 -9.53
C GLY A 91 7.31 13.77 -9.35
N ILE A 92 7.55 12.47 -9.12
CA ILE A 92 8.89 11.91 -8.94
C ILE A 92 9.50 11.63 -10.31
N SER A 93 10.72 12.14 -10.53
CA SER A 93 11.44 11.91 -11.79
C SER A 93 11.61 10.42 -12.09
N GLU A 94 11.47 10.05 -13.36
CA GLU A 94 11.60 8.67 -13.87
C GLU A 94 10.42 7.74 -13.53
N VAL A 95 9.38 8.25 -12.86
CA VAL A 95 8.05 7.61 -12.88
C VAL A 95 7.41 7.91 -14.23
N GLU A 96 7.06 6.86 -14.96
CA GLU A 96 6.43 6.95 -16.28
C GLU A 96 4.91 6.93 -16.18
N ASN A 97 4.36 6.05 -15.33
CA ASN A 97 2.91 5.89 -15.19
C ASN A 97 2.54 5.54 -13.74
N VAL A 98 1.33 5.96 -13.35
CA VAL A 98 0.72 5.65 -12.05
C VAL A 98 -0.75 5.32 -12.27
N GLU A 99 -1.12 4.09 -11.96
CA GLU A 99 -2.50 3.60 -11.96
C GLU A 99 -2.94 3.34 -10.53
N ILE A 100 -4.12 3.87 -10.17
CA ILE A 100 -4.68 3.72 -8.83
C ILE A 100 -6.07 3.16 -8.95
N SER A 101 -6.35 2.12 -8.17
CA SER A 101 -7.68 1.55 -8.01
C SER A 101 -8.03 1.45 -6.53
N ALA A 102 -9.32 1.54 -6.21
CA ALA A 102 -9.79 1.25 -4.86
C ALA A 102 -9.69 -0.26 -4.62
N GLY A 103 -9.22 -0.64 -3.42
CA GLY A 103 -9.08 -2.04 -3.07
C GLY A 103 -10.42 -2.79 -3.11
N ALA A 104 -10.43 -3.98 -3.71
CA ALA A 104 -11.63 -4.82 -3.77
C ALA A 104 -11.99 -5.34 -2.36
N PRO A 105 -13.28 -5.42 -1.97
CA PRO A 105 -13.68 -5.83 -0.63
C PRO A 105 -12.93 -7.08 -0.16
N LEU A 106 -12.28 -6.98 1.01
CA LEU A 106 -11.68 -8.15 1.64
C LEU A 106 -12.83 -9.10 1.99
N LYS A 107 -12.92 -10.24 1.30
CA LYS A 107 -13.94 -11.25 1.62
C LYS A 107 -13.81 -11.59 3.10
N THR A 108 -14.85 -11.29 3.86
CA THR A 108 -14.90 -11.49 5.30
C THR A 108 -14.85 -12.99 5.58
N ALA A 109 -13.76 -13.47 6.18
CA ALA A 109 -13.86 -14.66 7.00
C ALA A 109 -14.64 -14.22 8.24
N GLU A 110 -15.76 -14.90 8.53
CA GLU A 110 -16.66 -14.56 9.62
C GLU A 110 -15.88 -14.22 10.91
N LYS A 111 -15.90 -12.95 11.33
CA LYS A 111 -15.35 -12.51 12.61
C LYS A 111 -16.10 -13.25 13.72
N THR A 112 -15.51 -14.33 14.28
CA THR A 112 -15.92 -14.84 15.58
C THR A 112 -15.45 -13.83 16.62
N GLN A 113 -16.40 -13.02 17.05
CA GLN A 113 -16.31 -12.07 18.14
C GLN A 113 -15.88 -12.79 19.43
N ALA A 114 -14.63 -12.58 19.87
CA ALA A 114 -14.24 -12.77 21.26
C ALA A 114 -14.34 -11.40 21.96
N ALA A 115 -15.56 -11.07 22.38
CA ALA A 115 -15.76 -10.06 23.40
C ALA A 115 -15.32 -10.68 24.75
N GLU A 116 -14.27 -10.16 25.37
CA GLU A 116 -14.05 -10.38 26.79
C GLU A 116 -14.66 -9.22 27.60
N PRO A 117 -15.67 -9.48 28.44
CA PRO A 117 -16.21 -8.50 29.35
C PRO A 117 -15.31 -8.42 30.59
N VAL A 118 -14.50 -7.37 30.73
CA VAL A 118 -13.96 -7.04 32.05
C VAL A 118 -15.00 -6.22 32.81
N LYS A 119 -15.97 -6.95 33.38
CA LYS A 119 -16.55 -6.53 34.65
C LYS A 119 -15.60 -7.02 35.74
N GLU A 120 -15.10 -6.11 36.56
CA GLU A 120 -15.19 -6.28 38.01
C GLU A 120 -14.95 -4.92 38.70
N ALA A 121 -16.02 -4.41 39.28
CA ALA A 121 -16.04 -3.60 40.49
C ALA A 121 -16.92 -4.41 41.48
N PRO A 122 -16.76 -4.29 42.81
CA PRO A 122 -16.42 -3.08 43.56
C PRO A 122 -15.01 -3.02 44.16
#